data_AF-A0A956JHI1-F1
#
_entry.id   AF-A0A956JHI1-F1
#
_cell.length_a   1.000
_cell.length_b   1.000
_cell.length_c   1.000
_cell.angle_alpha   90.00
_cell.angle_beta   90.00
_cell.angle_gamma   90.00
#
_symmetry.space_group_name_H-M   'P 1'
#
loop_
_entity.id
_entity.type
_entity.pdbx_description
1 polymer ?
#
loop_
_entity_poly.entity_id
_entity_poly.type
_entity_poly.pdbx_seq_one_letter_code
_entity_poly.pdbx_strand_id
1 'polypeptide(L)'
;MPMGKEYCSDMCPRSDRNLKADLRAIDPAHVLAQVVALPITTWRYKKDPPAIRHLGPMAQDFKAAFAIGGSDRMIFPLDATGVSLAAIQGLHQRLVDAEEENAALRQQLAELERRLAAIEAEAPR
;
A
#
# COMPACT_ATOMS: atom_id res chain seq x y z
N MET A 1 -33.82 8.02 4.21
CA MET A 1 -32.99 6.82 4.45
C MET A 1 -33.38 6.25 5.81
N PRO A 2 -33.66 4.94 5.94
CA PRO A 2 -33.95 4.36 7.24
C PRO A 2 -32.70 4.43 8.13
N MET A 3 -32.84 4.97 9.34
CA MET A 3 -31.78 5.02 10.34
C MET A 3 -31.31 3.59 10.69
N GLY A 4 -30.00 3.36 10.69
CA GLY A 4 -29.39 2.12 11.20
C GLY A 4 -29.30 0.94 10.23
N LYS A 5 -29.55 1.13 8.93
CA LYS A 5 -29.21 0.12 7.90
C LYS A 5 -28.05 0.61 7.06
N GLU A 6 -27.11 -0.27 6.74
CA GLU A 6 -26.09 -0.03 5.71
C GLU A 6 -26.81 0.35 4.42
N TYR A 7 -26.71 1.63 4.03
CA TYR A 7 -27.33 2.13 2.83
C TYR A 7 -26.28 2.17 1.73
N CYS A 8 -26.36 1.19 0.84
CA CYS A 8 -25.76 1.22 -0.47
C CYS A 8 -26.93 1.40 -1.46
N SER A 9 -26.75 2.21 -2.52
CA SER A 9 -27.79 2.35 -3.57
C SER A 9 -28.15 0.99 -4.20
N ASP A 10 -29.17 0.95 -5.07
CA ASP A 10 -29.72 -0.29 -5.66
C ASP A 10 -28.71 -1.25 -6.31
N MET A 11 -27.50 -0.80 -6.65
CA MET A 11 -26.44 -1.59 -7.29
C MET A 11 -25.17 -1.72 -6.44
N CYS A 12 -25.30 -2.20 -5.21
CA CYS A 12 -24.12 -2.44 -4.37
C CYS A 12 -23.25 -3.59 -4.91
N PRO A 13 -21.93 -3.42 -5.05
CA PRO A 13 -21.05 -4.52 -5.44
C PRO A 13 -21.08 -5.62 -4.36
N ARG A 14 -21.63 -6.79 -4.70
CA ARG A 14 -21.67 -7.96 -3.80
C ARG A 14 -20.27 -8.53 -3.64
N SER A 15 -19.82 -8.71 -2.40
CA SER A 15 -18.51 -9.32 -2.09
C SER A 15 -18.67 -10.59 -1.26
N ASP A 16 -19.25 -11.62 -1.87
CA ASP A 16 -19.40 -12.97 -1.30
C ASP A 16 -18.40 -13.92 -1.98
N ARG A 17 -17.69 -14.74 -1.19
CA ARG A 17 -16.74 -15.74 -1.71
C ARG A 17 -17.41 -16.73 -2.66
N ASN A 18 -18.67 -17.10 -2.42
CA ASN A 18 -19.41 -18.06 -3.24
C ASN A 18 -19.84 -17.48 -4.59
N LEU A 19 -19.74 -16.17 -4.77
CA LEU A 19 -20.00 -15.48 -6.04
C LEU A 19 -18.72 -15.20 -6.84
N LYS A 20 -17.54 -15.56 -6.30
CA LYS A 20 -16.24 -15.31 -6.91
C LYS A 20 -15.60 -16.64 -7.30
N ALA A 21 -15.08 -16.70 -8.53
CA ALA A 21 -14.33 -17.84 -9.03
C ALA A 21 -12.85 -17.45 -9.21
N ASP A 22 -11.99 -18.44 -9.49
CA ASP A 22 -10.58 -18.25 -9.85
C ASP A 22 -9.76 -17.41 -8.86
N LEU A 23 -10.03 -17.59 -7.56
CA LEU A 23 -9.33 -16.90 -6.48
C LEU A 23 -7.84 -17.29 -6.49
N ARG A 24 -6.96 -16.30 -6.67
CA ARG A 24 -5.51 -16.47 -6.61
C ARG A 24 -4.93 -15.61 -5.50
N ALA A 25 -3.90 -16.13 -4.83
CA ALA A 25 -3.11 -15.33 -3.92
C ALA A 25 -2.35 -14.25 -4.71
N ILE A 26 -2.15 -13.10 -4.07
CA ILE A 26 -1.32 -12.01 -4.58
C ILE A 26 -0.05 -11.91 -3.75
N ASP A 27 0.96 -11.23 -4.29
CA ASP A 27 2.14 -10.81 -3.54
C ASP A 27 1.94 -9.35 -3.08
N PRO A 28 1.72 -9.09 -1.77
CA PRO A 28 1.53 -7.74 -1.26
C PRO A 28 2.73 -6.82 -1.49
N ALA A 29 3.96 -7.36 -1.48
CA ALA A 29 5.16 -6.57 -1.69
C ALA A 29 5.25 -6.08 -3.14
N HIS A 30 4.89 -6.94 -4.10
CA HIS A 30 4.78 -6.55 -5.52
C HIS A 30 3.72 -5.47 -5.73
N VAL A 31 2.52 -5.64 -5.15
CA VAL A 31 1.45 -4.63 -5.26
C VAL A 31 1.89 -3.30 -4.65
N LEU A 32 2.53 -3.31 -3.48
CA LEU A 32 3.09 -2.10 -2.89
C LEU A 32 4.09 -1.42 -3.82
N ALA A 33 5.03 -2.18 -4.42
CA ALA A 33 6.02 -1.62 -5.33
C ALA A 33 5.37 -0.93 -6.54
N GLN A 34 4.32 -1.53 -7.09
CA GLN A 34 3.53 -0.93 -8.17
C GLN A 34 2.78 0.34 -7.71
N VAL A 35 2.19 0.35 -6.51
CA VAL A 35 1.54 1.54 -5.94
C VAL A 35 2.54 2.67 -5.72
N VAL A 36 3.73 2.37 -5.21
CA VAL A 36 4.80 3.38 -5.00
C VAL A 36 5.27 4.00 -6.31
N ALA A 37 5.32 3.21 -7.39
CA ALA A 37 5.68 3.70 -8.72
C ALA A 37 4.52 4.41 -9.45
N LEU A 38 3.29 4.30 -8.97
CA LEU A 38 2.11 4.82 -9.65
C LEU A 38 2.06 6.36 -9.57
N PRO A 39 1.97 7.07 -10.71
CA PRO A 39 1.85 8.52 -10.70
C PRO A 39 0.55 8.97 -10.01
N ILE A 40 0.68 9.77 -8.95
CA ILE A 40 -0.45 10.41 -8.28
C ILE A 40 -0.37 11.91 -8.55
N THR A 41 -1.45 12.47 -9.08
CA THR A 41 -1.53 13.90 -9.38
C THR A 41 -2.84 14.47 -8.83
N THR A 42 -2.85 15.78 -8.60
CA THR A 42 -4.12 16.49 -8.44
C THR A 42 -4.62 16.91 -9.82
N TRP A 43 -5.92 16.86 -10.02
CA TRP A 43 -6.55 17.21 -11.29
C TRP A 43 -7.96 17.75 -11.05
N ARG A 44 -8.62 18.23 -12.10
CA ARG A 44 -10.05 18.58 -12.09
C ARG A 44 -10.68 18.08 -13.38
N TYR A 45 -11.97 17.76 -13.38
CA TYR A 45 -12.63 17.54 -14.66
C TYR A 45 -12.66 18.84 -15.47
N LYS A 46 -12.68 18.72 -16.79
CA LYS A 46 -12.78 19.89 -17.68
C LYS A 46 -14.00 20.77 -17.35
N LYS A 47 -15.09 20.14 -16.91
CA LYS A 47 -16.35 20.78 -16.51
C LYS A 47 -16.40 21.22 -15.04
N ASP A 48 -15.42 20.86 -14.23
CA ASP A 48 -15.38 21.30 -12.84
C ASP A 48 -15.05 22.80 -12.75
N PRO A 49 -15.62 23.52 -11.76
CA PRO A 49 -15.18 24.87 -11.42
C PRO A 49 -13.66 24.93 -11.12
N PRO A 50 -12.99 26.07 -11.37
CA PRO A 50 -11.53 26.18 -11.18
C PRO A 50 -11.02 25.83 -9.77
N ALA A 51 -11.86 26.00 -8.75
CA ALA A 51 -11.51 25.73 -7.35
C ALA A 51 -11.56 24.24 -6.96
N ILE A 52 -12.22 23.39 -7.74
CA ILE A 52 -12.37 21.96 -7.41
C ILE A 52 -11.10 21.21 -7.83
N ARG A 53 -10.61 20.36 -6.95
CA ARG A 53 -9.49 19.45 -7.18
C ARG A 53 -9.83 18.06 -6.67
N HIS A 54 -9.49 17.07 -7.47
CA HIS A 54 -9.45 15.65 -7.13
C HIS A 54 -7.99 15.22 -7.02
N LEU A 55 -7.75 14.10 -6.35
CA LEU A 55 -6.43 13.51 -6.16
C LEU A 55 -6.51 12.03 -6.54
N GLY A 56 -5.60 11.57 -7.38
CA GLY A 56 -5.50 10.16 -7.71
C GLY A 56 -4.69 9.88 -8.96
N PRO A 57 -4.52 8.59 -9.30
CA PRO A 57 -3.88 8.18 -10.54
C PRO A 57 -4.83 8.37 -11.72
N MET A 58 -4.24 8.37 -12.93
CA MET A 58 -5.03 8.23 -14.16
C MET A 58 -5.40 6.75 -14.36
N ALA A 59 -6.57 6.50 -14.95
CA ALA A 59 -7.08 5.14 -15.15
C ALA A 59 -6.18 4.30 -16.07
N GLN A 60 -5.51 4.93 -17.03
CA GLN A 60 -4.60 4.28 -17.96
C GLN A 60 -3.36 3.77 -17.24
N ASP A 61 -2.76 4.58 -16.37
CA ASP A 61 -1.59 4.20 -15.57
C ASP A 61 -1.97 3.10 -14.58
N PHE A 62 -3.13 3.20 -13.94
CA PHE A 62 -3.65 2.15 -13.06
C PHE A 62 -3.85 0.83 -13.82
N LYS A 63 -4.44 0.87 -15.02
CA LYS A 63 -4.63 -0.33 -15.85
C LYS A 63 -3.30 -0.92 -16.30
N ALA A 64 -2.33 -0.08 -16.68
CA ALA A 64 -1.00 -0.52 -17.06
C ALA A 64 -0.23 -1.18 -15.90
N ALA A 65 -0.37 -0.64 -14.68
CA ALA A 65 0.25 -1.20 -13.48
C ALA A 65 -0.36 -2.54 -13.07
N PHE A 66 -1.69 -2.60 -12.92
CA PHE A 66 -2.34 -3.74 -12.24
C PHE A 66 -3.03 -4.73 -13.19
N ALA A 67 -3.26 -4.36 -14.45
CA ALA A 67 -3.98 -5.14 -15.45
C ALA A 67 -5.41 -5.58 -15.07
N ILE A 68 -5.98 -5.08 -13.96
CA ILE A 68 -7.35 -5.38 -13.49
C ILE A 68 -8.40 -4.41 -14.03
N GLY A 69 -9.68 -4.71 -13.82
CA GLY A 69 -10.81 -3.90 -14.29
C GLY A 69 -11.13 -4.06 -15.78
N GLY A 70 -12.35 -3.70 -16.18
CA GLY A 70 -12.85 -3.84 -17.55
C GLY A 70 -12.56 -2.66 -18.49
N SER A 71 -11.90 -1.60 -18.02
CA SER A 71 -11.64 -0.38 -18.79
C SER A 71 -10.34 0.29 -18.35
N ASP A 72 -9.66 0.95 -19.27
CA ASP A 72 -8.52 1.86 -19.03
C ASP A 72 -8.96 3.32 -18.82
N ARG A 73 -10.28 3.59 -18.83
CA ARG A 73 -10.86 4.94 -18.68
C ARG A 73 -11.55 5.16 -17.34
N MET A 74 -11.64 4.13 -16.51
CA MET A 74 -12.27 4.17 -15.21
C MET A 74 -11.48 3.33 -14.23
N ILE A 75 -11.35 3.83 -13.01
CA ILE A 75 -10.87 3.04 -11.88
C ILE A 75 -12.10 2.71 -11.04
N PHE A 76 -12.45 1.43 -10.96
CA PHE A 76 -13.54 1.01 -10.09
C PHE A 76 -13.09 1.15 -8.62
N PRO A 77 -13.88 1.82 -7.75
CA PRO A 77 -13.53 1.95 -6.34
C PRO A 77 -13.29 0.60 -5.64
N LEU A 78 -13.96 -0.46 -6.11
CA LEU A 78 -13.73 -1.83 -5.66
C LEU A 78 -12.26 -2.26 -5.88
N ASP A 79 -11.75 -2.07 -7.09
CA ASP A 79 -10.39 -2.45 -7.48
C ASP A 79 -9.35 -1.56 -6.78
N ALA A 80 -9.59 -0.25 -6.73
CA ALA A 80 -8.72 0.69 -6.02
C ALA A 80 -8.62 0.36 -4.52
N THR A 81 -9.72 -0.03 -3.89
CA THR A 81 -9.74 -0.45 -2.47
C THR A 81 -8.96 -1.74 -2.28
N GLY A 82 -9.12 -2.72 -3.16
CA GLY A 82 -8.34 -3.97 -3.13
C GLY A 82 -6.84 -3.72 -3.24
N VAL A 83 -6.42 -2.89 -4.20
CA VAL A 83 -5.02 -2.47 -4.38
C VAL A 83 -4.50 -1.75 -3.13
N SER A 84 -5.29 -0.85 -2.55
CA SER A 84 -4.92 -0.11 -1.34
C SER A 84 -4.70 -1.04 -0.14
N LEU A 85 -5.60 -2.00 0.07
CA LEU A 85 -5.47 -2.99 1.15
C LEU A 85 -4.24 -3.88 0.99
N ALA A 86 -4.00 -4.38 -0.23
CA ALA A 86 -2.80 -5.18 -0.53
C ALA A 86 -1.51 -4.38 -0.35
N ALA A 87 -1.48 -3.11 -0.76
CA ALA A 87 -0.33 -2.23 -0.53
C ALA A 87 -0.10 -1.95 0.97
N ILE A 88 -1.15 -1.78 1.77
CA ILE A 88 -1.02 -1.66 3.24
C ILE A 88 -0.41 -2.93 3.85
N GLN A 89 -0.84 -4.12 3.40
CA GLN A 89 -0.25 -5.38 3.84
C GLN A 89 1.24 -5.47 3.47
N GLY A 90 1.60 -5.10 2.23
CA GLY A 90 3.00 -5.06 1.81
C GLY A 90 3.83 -4.05 2.59
N LEU A 91 3.24 -2.91 2.96
CA LEU A 91 3.92 -1.87 3.74
C LEU A 91 4.16 -2.35 5.17
N HIS A 92 3.18 -3.03 5.77
CA HIS A 92 3.32 -3.62 7.09
C HIS A 92 4.44 -4.65 7.12
N GLN A 93 4.54 -5.52 6.09
CA GLN A 93 5.64 -6.49 6.01
C GLN A 93 7.00 -5.78 6.01
N ARG A 94 7.19 -4.77 5.15
CA ARG A 94 8.44 -4.00 5.12
C ARG A 94 8.75 -3.28 6.43
N LEU A 95 7.72 -2.84 7.17
CA LEU A 95 7.90 -2.21 8.47
C LEU A 95 8.43 -3.22 9.49
N VAL A 96 7.83 -4.40 9.57
CA VAL A 96 8.29 -5.47 10.47
C VAL A 96 9.72 -5.88 10.15
N ASP A 97 10.03 -6.13 8.87
CA ASP A 97 11.38 -6.50 8.43
C ASP A 97 12.41 -5.45 8.85
N ALA A 98 12.08 -4.16 8.67
CA ALA A 98 12.95 -3.05 9.04
C ALA A 98 13.11 -2.90 10.57
N GLU A 99 12.06 -3.16 11.35
CA GLU A 99 12.11 -3.13 12.82
C GLU A 99 12.99 -4.26 13.37
N GLU A 100 12.89 -5.47 12.80
CA GLU A 100 13.72 -6.61 13.15
C GLU A 100 15.20 -6.37 12.82
N GLU A 101 15.49 -5.86 11.62
CA GLU A 101 16.84 -5.49 11.21
C GLU A 101 17.41 -4.40 12.14
N ASN A 102 16.62 -3.37 12.46
CA ASN A 102 17.06 -2.30 13.36
C ASN A 102 17.39 -2.83 14.77
N ALA A 103 16.58 -3.75 15.29
CA ALA A 103 16.83 -4.39 16.59
C ALA A 103 18.12 -5.20 16.57
N ALA A 104 18.35 -6.00 15.52
CA ALA A 104 19.57 -6.79 15.36
C ALA A 104 20.82 -5.91 15.26
N LEU A 105 20.76 -4.84 14.45
CA LEU A 105 21.86 -3.88 14.32
C LEU A 105 22.17 -3.17 15.64
N ARG A 106 21.15 -2.77 16.41
CA ARG A 106 21.34 -2.18 17.75
C ARG A 106 22.04 -3.14 18.71
N GLN A 107 21.70 -4.42 18.68
CA GLN A 107 22.37 -5.43 19.50
C GLN A 107 23.85 -5.60 19.10
N GLN A 108 24.13 -5.66 17.79
CA GLN A 108 25.50 -5.75 17.28
C GLN A 108 26.34 -4.52 17.66
N LEU A 109 25.77 -3.31 17.54
CA LEU A 109 26.43 -2.07 17.95
C LEU A 109 26.78 -2.10 19.45
N ALA A 110 25.84 -2.47 20.31
CA ALA A 110 26.10 -2.56 21.75
C ALA A 110 27.16 -3.62 22.12
N GLU A 111 27.26 -4.71 21.36
CA GLU A 111 28.35 -5.69 21.51
C GLU A 111 29.69 -5.11 21.07
N LEU A 112 29.74 -4.47 19.91
CA LEU A 112 30.98 -3.86 19.40
C LEU A 112 31.48 -2.73 20.30
N GLU A 113 30.58 -1.88 20.81
CA GLU A 113 30.92 -0.83 21.78
C GLU A 113 31.53 -1.42 23.06
N ARG A 114 30.95 -2.51 23.59
CA ARG A 114 31.52 -3.20 24.76
C ARG A 114 32.90 -3.78 24.47
N ARG A 115 33.09 -4.40 23.31
CA ARG A 115 34.38 -4.96 22.90
C ARG A 115 35.44 -3.88 22.70
N LEU A 116 35.06 -2.76 22.09
CA LEU A 116 35.96 -1.62 21.90
C LEU A 116 36.39 -1.05 23.25
N ALA A 117 35.45 -0.82 24.17
CA ALA A 117 35.76 -0.33 25.52
C ALA A 117 36.71 -1.27 26.28
N ALA A 118 36.56 -2.58 26.13
CA ALA A 118 37.47 -3.56 26.74
C ALA A 118 38.89 -3.47 26.15
N ILE A 119 39.01 -3.38 24.82
CA ILE A 119 40.32 -3.22 24.15
C ILE A 119 40.99 -1.91 24.53
N GLU A 120 40.24 -0.80 24.56
CA GLU A 120 40.75 0.50 24.96
C GLU A 120 41.21 0.54 26.42
N ALA A 121 40.58 -0.25 27.31
CA ALA A 121 41.01 -0.40 28.70
C ALA A 121 42.29 -1.23 28.85
N GLU A 122 42.56 -2.16 27.92
CA GLU A 122 43.75 -3.04 27.92
C GLU A 122 44.94 -2.42 27.17
N ALA A 123 44.72 -1.38 26.37
CA ALA A 123 45.79 -0.69 25.65
C ALA A 123 46.75 0.01 26.65
N PRO A 124 48.07 -0.23 26.58
CA PRO A 124 49.04 0.50 27.39
C PRO A 124 49.02 2.00 27.01
N ARG A 125 49.11 2.89 28.01
CA ARG A 125 49.32 4.33 27.78
C ARG A 125 50.62 4.62 27.06
#